data_AF-A0A3B8LJV7-F1
#
_entry.id   AF-A0A3B8LJV7-F1
#
_cell.length_a   1.000
_cell.length_b   1.000
_cell.length_c   1.000
_cell.angle_alpha   90.00
_cell.angle_beta   90.00
_cell.angle_gamma   90.00
#
_symmetry.space_group_name_H-M   'P 1'
#
loop_
_entity.id
_entity.type
_entity.pdbx_description
1 polymer ?
#
loop_
_entity_poly.entity_id
_entity_poly.type
_entity_poly.pdbx_seq_one_letter_code
_entity_poly.pdbx_strand_id
1 'polypeptide(L)'
;MNQFLYKLTLILFCPMYLFTSPPKKLPPLPKWHGMQTYTSHTKEDCCKRATFKNTVPFNGKDETLKGQSEKWRTHMKFFGQRLKQHKVAALYFVHGTFVGRDPFGFYRLLEQIAPKSMRAFIPKWKKSTKKQNDWLLQDNGNFTDKYRKVFCEAIGYKIPCARFSWSSENHHFARLQGAIALVRKLHKHTNKLPKKSRILLLGHSHAGQIFALFTHFLQDTPVSRGVLPIGLKKSEQAAFAKKVSRLQSFRYDFVTFGTPPRYTWANGWPRDDDQLIHIINHRGKSKRGGSLRDILTFRPAKGDYVQQWGITGSDIVSLGTIGKKNKRLDKILGPGADLSRWRKWIKKRMRVHHKGLTILTDYKDRPKHPIDWMQSLFGHGVYTRMETMLFNCTLLAKHLYPRQLMNAHPKIMPAQKKPKTPTPAPEW
;
A
#
# COMPACT_ATOMS: atom_id res chain seq x y z
N MET A 1 -8.69 19.92 -33.14
CA MET A 1 -8.45 19.14 -31.90
C MET A 1 -9.75 18.71 -31.19
N ASN A 2 -10.79 19.57 -31.11
CA ASN A 2 -12.08 19.24 -30.46
C ASN A 2 -12.98 18.23 -31.21
N GLN A 3 -13.05 18.26 -32.54
CA GLN A 3 -13.83 17.26 -33.31
C GLN A 3 -13.24 15.84 -33.26
N PHE A 4 -11.92 15.71 -33.10
CA PHE A 4 -11.24 14.42 -32.96
C PHE A 4 -11.55 13.75 -31.62
N LEU A 5 -11.59 14.53 -30.53
CA LEU A 5 -12.01 14.07 -29.21
C LEU A 5 -13.53 13.73 -29.17
N TYR A 6 -14.36 14.46 -29.92
CA TYR A 6 -15.81 14.16 -30.02
C TYR A 6 -16.09 12.86 -30.78
N LYS A 7 -15.41 12.62 -31.91
CA LYS A 7 -15.46 11.35 -32.65
C LYS A 7 -14.85 10.18 -31.85
N LEU A 8 -13.79 10.44 -31.06
CA LEU A 8 -13.22 9.47 -30.12
C LEU A 8 -14.23 9.06 -29.03
N THR A 9 -15.07 10.00 -28.59
CA THR A 9 -16.14 9.74 -27.62
C THR A 9 -17.20 8.83 -28.24
N LEU A 10 -17.70 9.12 -29.45
CA LEU A 10 -18.67 8.26 -30.14
C LEU A 10 -18.18 6.81 -30.41
N ILE A 11 -16.90 6.63 -30.75
CA ILE A 11 -16.32 5.30 -30.99
C ILE A 11 -16.07 4.54 -29.67
N LEU A 12 -15.78 5.24 -28.57
CA LEU A 12 -15.60 4.64 -27.23
C LEU A 12 -16.92 4.29 -26.53
N PHE A 13 -18.07 4.75 -27.04
CA PHE A 13 -19.39 4.63 -26.41
C PHE A 13 -20.32 3.56 -27.02
N CYS A 14 -19.80 2.56 -27.73
CA CYS A 14 -20.57 1.38 -28.16
C CYS A 14 -20.21 0.14 -27.29
N PRO A 15 -20.89 -0.10 -26.15
CA PRO A 15 -20.47 -1.09 -25.15
C PRO A 15 -21.02 -2.50 -25.39
N MET A 16 -21.71 -2.79 -26.51
CA MET A 16 -22.59 -3.97 -26.56
C MET A 16 -21.96 -5.29 -27.02
N TYR A 17 -20.78 -5.33 -27.64
CA TYR A 17 -20.32 -6.57 -28.31
C TYR A 17 -19.25 -7.42 -27.60
N LEU A 18 -18.76 -7.02 -26.43
CA LEU A 18 -17.64 -7.72 -25.76
C LEU A 18 -18.02 -8.51 -24.50
N PHE A 19 -19.31 -8.66 -24.19
CA PHE A 19 -19.77 -9.25 -22.94
C PHE A 19 -20.57 -10.56 -23.06
N THR A 20 -20.70 -11.15 -24.25
CA THR A 20 -21.64 -12.26 -24.51
C THR A 20 -21.04 -13.67 -24.44
N SER A 21 -19.73 -13.86 -24.27
CA SER A 21 -19.20 -15.23 -24.11
C SER A 21 -19.47 -15.73 -22.68
N PRO A 22 -20.28 -16.80 -22.50
CA PRO A 22 -20.51 -17.37 -21.18
C PRO A 22 -19.18 -17.87 -20.59
N PRO A 23 -18.94 -17.66 -19.29
CA PRO A 23 -17.72 -18.13 -18.65
C PRO A 23 -17.71 -19.66 -18.69
N LYS A 24 -16.72 -20.26 -19.37
CA LYS A 24 -16.43 -21.69 -19.25
C LYS A 24 -16.34 -22.04 -17.76
N LYS A 25 -17.06 -23.10 -17.32
CA LYS A 25 -16.98 -23.61 -15.95
C LYS A 25 -15.52 -23.99 -15.66
N LEU A 26 -14.87 -23.21 -14.80
CA LEU A 26 -13.53 -23.51 -14.31
C LEU A 26 -13.63 -24.58 -13.22
N PRO A 27 -12.64 -25.48 -13.08
CA PRO A 27 -12.61 -26.48 -12.03
C PRO A 27 -12.61 -25.83 -10.63
N PRO A 28 -13.04 -26.57 -9.58
CA PRO A 28 -13.00 -26.12 -8.19
C PRO A 28 -11.56 -25.70 -7.81
N LEU A 29 -11.48 -24.67 -6.96
CA LEU A 29 -10.20 -24.04 -6.61
C LEU A 29 -9.44 -24.91 -5.59
N PRO A 30 -8.14 -25.21 -5.80
CA PRO A 30 -7.32 -25.74 -4.72
C PRO A 30 -7.24 -24.73 -3.57
N LYS A 31 -7.16 -25.21 -2.32
CA LYS A 31 -6.95 -24.35 -1.15
C LYS A 31 -5.54 -23.77 -1.19
N TRP A 32 -5.42 -22.51 -1.61
CA TRP A 32 -4.15 -21.77 -1.57
C TRP A 32 -3.98 -21.10 -0.21
N HIS A 33 -3.00 -21.54 0.58
CA HIS A 33 -2.77 -21.03 1.92
C HIS A 33 -2.25 -19.58 1.97
N GLY A 34 -1.62 -19.10 0.89
CA GLY A 34 -1.03 -17.77 0.81
C GLY A 34 -1.87 -16.73 0.05
N MET A 35 -3.03 -17.11 -0.50
CA MET A 35 -3.83 -16.24 -1.37
C MET A 35 -5.04 -15.66 -0.62
N GLN A 36 -5.23 -14.35 -0.71
CA GLN A 36 -6.44 -13.74 -0.18
C GLN A 36 -7.68 -14.19 -0.96
N THR A 37 -8.73 -14.57 -0.23
CA THR A 37 -10.04 -14.89 -0.79
C THR A 37 -10.80 -13.63 -1.20
N TYR A 38 -11.42 -13.65 -2.38
CA TYR A 38 -12.20 -12.54 -2.92
C TYR A 38 -13.69 -12.77 -2.78
N THR A 39 -14.36 -11.94 -1.99
CA THR A 39 -15.81 -11.99 -1.76
C THR A 39 -16.49 -10.75 -2.32
N SER A 40 -17.79 -10.86 -2.63
CA SER A 40 -18.65 -9.70 -2.92
C SER A 40 -19.17 -9.02 -1.65
N HIS A 41 -19.03 -9.69 -0.49
CA HIS A 41 -19.52 -9.25 0.80
C HIS A 41 -18.35 -8.65 1.60
N THR A 42 -18.48 -7.38 1.98
CA THR A 42 -17.60 -6.73 2.95
C THR A 42 -18.33 -6.68 4.28
N LYS A 43 -17.73 -7.18 5.36
CA LYS A 43 -18.29 -7.03 6.72
C LYS A 43 -18.55 -5.54 7.01
N GLU A 44 -19.63 -5.22 7.71
CA GLU A 44 -20.03 -3.83 7.95
C GLU A 44 -19.08 -3.07 8.89
N ASP A 45 -18.34 -3.78 9.75
CA ASP A 45 -17.48 -3.12 10.75
C ASP A 45 -15.99 -3.08 10.39
N CYS A 46 -15.56 -3.64 9.25
CA CYS A 46 -14.13 -3.77 8.96
C CYS A 46 -13.43 -2.51 8.41
N CYS A 47 -14.17 -1.42 8.19
CA CYS A 47 -13.61 -0.21 7.57
C CYS A 47 -14.05 1.07 8.28
N LYS A 48 -13.11 2.01 8.43
CA LYS A 48 -13.37 3.41 8.74
C LYS A 48 -13.32 4.26 7.48
N ARG A 49 -13.89 5.47 7.55
CA ARG A 49 -13.83 6.47 6.49
C ARG A 49 -13.04 7.68 6.95
N ALA A 50 -12.32 8.28 6.02
CA ALA A 50 -11.66 9.56 6.23
C ALA A 50 -11.79 10.42 4.97
N THR A 51 -11.68 11.73 5.15
CA THR A 51 -11.65 12.69 4.05
C THR A 51 -10.46 13.60 4.26
N PHE A 52 -9.64 13.76 3.22
CA PHE A 52 -8.53 14.69 3.24
C PHE A 52 -9.04 16.11 3.43
N LYS A 53 -8.55 16.75 4.49
CA LYS A 53 -8.79 18.16 4.78
C LYS A 53 -7.41 18.82 4.85
N ASN A 54 -7.17 19.80 4.00
CA ASN A 54 -5.91 20.55 3.98
C ASN A 54 -5.92 21.66 5.04
N THR A 55 -6.13 21.29 6.31
CA THR A 55 -6.29 22.25 7.42
C THR A 55 -5.02 23.03 7.73
N VAL A 56 -3.86 22.44 7.41
CA VAL A 56 -2.55 23.07 7.53
C VAL A 56 -1.76 22.72 6.26
N PRO A 57 -1.73 23.63 5.26
CA PRO A 57 -1.13 23.34 3.97
C PRO A 57 0.37 23.10 4.07
N PHE A 58 0.85 22.15 3.28
CA PHE A 58 2.27 21.99 2.98
C PHE A 58 2.71 23.10 2.01
N ASN A 59 3.82 23.76 2.30
CA ASN A 59 4.42 24.72 1.39
C ASN A 59 5.17 23.99 0.27
N GLY A 60 4.51 23.85 -0.89
CA GLY A 60 5.11 23.23 -2.07
C GLY A 60 6.19 24.07 -2.77
N LYS A 61 6.30 25.38 -2.47
CA LYS A 61 7.35 26.24 -3.05
C LYS A 61 8.72 26.02 -2.39
N ASP A 62 8.71 25.72 -1.10
CA ASP A 62 9.90 25.33 -0.33
C ASP A 62 9.59 24.05 0.44
N GLU A 63 9.91 22.92 -0.19
CA GLU A 63 9.66 21.60 0.37
C GLU A 63 10.69 21.18 1.43
N THR A 64 11.47 22.11 2.00
CA THR A 64 12.30 21.85 3.19
C THR A 64 11.50 22.04 4.48
N LEU A 65 12.00 21.52 5.62
CA LEU A 65 11.36 21.74 6.91
C LEU A 65 11.29 23.24 7.29
N LYS A 66 12.32 24.02 6.94
CA LYS A 66 12.39 25.46 7.22
C LYS A 66 11.31 26.22 6.47
N GLY A 67 11.03 25.83 5.22
CA GLY A 67 9.98 26.41 4.39
C GLY A 67 8.54 26.15 4.85
N GLN A 68 8.32 25.20 5.76
CA GLN A 68 6.97 24.89 6.26
C GLN A 68 6.49 25.92 7.29
N SER A 69 5.17 26.02 7.49
CA SER A 69 4.62 26.88 8.54
C SER A 69 4.91 26.32 9.94
N GLU A 70 4.98 27.18 10.95
CA GLU A 70 5.18 26.73 12.35
C GLU A 70 4.03 25.81 12.81
N LYS A 71 2.81 26.09 12.37
CA LYS A 71 1.65 25.24 12.61
C LYS A 71 1.86 23.84 12.04
N TRP A 72 2.35 23.72 10.80
CA TRP A 72 2.62 22.42 10.17
C TRP A 72 3.69 21.64 10.95
N ARG A 73 4.80 22.31 11.30
CA ARG A 73 5.88 21.71 12.09
C ARG A 73 5.40 21.24 13.46
N THR A 74 4.58 22.04 14.13
CA THR A 74 3.99 21.70 15.44
C THR A 74 3.15 20.43 15.37
N HIS A 75 2.29 20.31 14.36
CA HIS A 75 1.48 19.10 14.18
C HIS A 75 2.32 17.86 13.87
N MET A 76 3.38 17.99 13.07
CA MET A 76 4.31 16.88 12.82
C MET A 76 5.07 16.47 14.08
N LYS A 77 5.53 17.42 14.89
CA LYS A 77 6.16 17.15 16.20
C LYS A 77 5.20 16.41 17.14
N PHE A 78 3.91 16.76 17.14
CA PHE A 78 2.90 16.04 17.91
C PHE A 78 2.79 14.57 17.47
N PHE A 79 2.83 14.29 16.17
CA PHE A 79 2.89 12.90 15.70
C PHE A 79 4.17 12.20 16.17
N GLY A 80 5.32 12.88 16.12
CA GLY A 80 6.56 12.38 16.70
C GLY A 80 6.47 12.06 18.19
N GLN A 81 5.76 12.89 18.97
CA GLN A 81 5.49 12.63 20.39
C GLN A 81 4.72 11.31 20.57
N ARG A 82 3.73 11.04 19.71
CA ARG A 82 2.99 9.77 19.72
C ARG A 82 3.90 8.59 19.43
N LEU A 83 4.77 8.69 18.42
CA LEU A 83 5.75 7.64 18.12
C LEU A 83 6.65 7.36 19.33
N LYS A 84 7.13 8.41 20.01
CA LYS A 84 7.94 8.28 21.23
C LYS A 84 7.17 7.62 22.38
N GLN A 85 5.94 8.05 22.64
CA GLN A 85 5.09 7.49 23.70
C GLN A 85 4.84 5.99 23.51
N HIS A 86 4.67 5.55 22.26
CA HIS A 86 4.49 4.14 21.92
C HIS A 86 5.82 3.37 21.71
N LYS A 87 6.96 3.99 22.05
CA LYS A 87 8.30 3.37 22.02
C LYS A 87 8.71 2.87 20.63
N VAL A 88 8.31 3.59 19.57
CA VAL A 88 8.77 3.33 18.21
C VAL A 88 10.26 3.65 18.12
N ALA A 89 11.06 2.62 17.87
CA ALA A 89 12.52 2.69 17.87
C ALA A 89 13.13 2.79 16.47
N ALA A 90 12.37 2.45 15.43
CA ALA A 90 12.80 2.60 14.04
C ALA A 90 11.60 2.73 13.10
N LEU A 91 11.82 3.41 11.98
CA LEU A 91 10.83 3.64 10.93
C LEU A 91 11.40 3.27 9.57
N TYR A 92 10.62 2.53 8.78
CA TYR A 92 10.98 2.12 7.43
C TYR A 92 9.95 2.59 6.41
N PHE A 93 10.42 3.33 5.41
CA PHE A 93 9.67 3.60 4.17
C PHE A 93 9.99 2.51 3.16
N VAL A 94 8.98 1.72 2.81
CA VAL A 94 9.09 0.57 1.92
C VAL A 94 8.31 0.89 0.66
N HIS A 95 9.04 1.16 -0.41
CA HIS A 95 8.44 1.45 -1.69
C HIS A 95 7.98 0.16 -2.38
N GLY A 96 6.93 0.22 -3.21
CA GLY A 96 6.44 -0.94 -3.96
C GLY A 96 5.99 -0.60 -5.38
N THR A 97 6.37 0.56 -5.90
CA THR A 97 6.07 0.98 -7.27
C THR A 97 7.33 0.85 -8.13
N PHE A 98 7.17 0.59 -9.42
CA PHE A 98 8.29 0.28 -10.31
C PHE A 98 9.10 1.52 -10.65
N VAL A 99 10.42 1.41 -10.53
CA VAL A 99 11.37 2.29 -11.24
C VAL A 99 11.65 1.61 -12.58
N GLY A 100 10.81 1.87 -13.59
CA GLY A 100 10.94 1.21 -14.90
C GLY A 100 10.02 1.81 -15.99
N ARG A 101 10.31 1.52 -17.25
CA ARG A 101 9.65 2.07 -18.45
C ARG A 101 8.17 1.67 -18.64
N ASP A 102 7.64 0.79 -17.78
CA ASP A 102 6.25 0.32 -17.76
C ASP A 102 5.81 0.20 -16.29
N PRO A 103 5.48 1.33 -15.63
CA PRO A 103 5.09 1.28 -14.23
C PRO A 103 3.85 0.39 -14.11
N PHE A 104 3.96 -0.68 -13.32
CA PHE A 104 2.94 -1.72 -13.09
C PHE A 104 2.83 -2.85 -14.14
N GLY A 105 3.65 -2.84 -15.20
CA GLY A 105 3.30 -3.65 -16.37
C GLY A 105 1.95 -3.23 -16.95
N PHE A 106 1.51 -2.00 -16.64
CA PHE A 106 0.18 -1.50 -16.96
C PHE A 106 -0.05 -1.49 -18.45
N TYR A 107 0.95 -1.12 -19.25
CA TYR A 107 0.80 -1.14 -20.70
C TYR A 107 0.67 -2.57 -21.22
N ARG A 108 1.39 -3.54 -20.63
CA ARG A 108 1.23 -4.96 -20.97
C ARG A 108 -0.10 -5.54 -20.51
N LEU A 109 -0.57 -5.16 -19.32
CA LEU A 109 -1.89 -5.52 -18.83
C LEU A 109 -2.97 -4.92 -19.73
N LEU A 110 -2.86 -3.64 -20.10
CA LEU A 110 -3.70 -2.99 -21.09
C LEU A 110 -3.65 -3.72 -22.42
N GLU A 111 -2.49 -4.04 -22.98
CA GLU A 111 -2.38 -4.80 -24.24
C GLU A 111 -3.15 -6.13 -24.16
N GLN A 112 -3.11 -6.79 -23.00
CA GLN A 112 -3.81 -8.06 -22.79
C GLN A 112 -5.33 -7.91 -22.64
N ILE A 113 -5.82 -6.82 -22.04
CA ILE A 113 -7.24 -6.63 -21.72
C ILE A 113 -7.99 -5.69 -22.68
N ALA A 114 -7.26 -4.82 -23.38
CA ALA A 114 -7.82 -3.82 -24.25
C ALA A 114 -8.37 -4.48 -25.53
N PRO A 115 -9.50 -3.97 -26.06
CA PRO A 115 -10.00 -4.37 -27.37
C PRO A 115 -8.94 -4.22 -28.46
N LYS A 116 -9.02 -5.02 -29.55
CA LYS A 116 -8.08 -4.95 -30.68
C LYS A 116 -7.92 -3.51 -31.22
N SER A 117 -9.01 -2.75 -31.26
CA SER A 117 -9.02 -1.34 -31.68
C SER A 117 -8.19 -0.42 -30.78
N MET A 118 -8.13 -0.69 -29.48
CA MET A 118 -7.36 0.10 -28.52
C MET A 118 -5.87 -0.30 -28.50
N ARG A 119 -5.52 -1.55 -28.84
CA ARG A 119 -4.12 -2.02 -28.92
C ARG A 119 -3.28 -1.20 -29.91
N ALA A 120 -3.88 -0.73 -31.01
CA ALA A 120 -3.20 0.09 -32.00
C ALA A 120 -2.71 1.46 -31.47
N PHE A 121 -3.31 1.96 -30.39
CA PHE A 121 -2.97 3.26 -29.79
C PHE A 121 -1.94 3.15 -28.65
N ILE A 122 -1.75 1.95 -28.07
CA ILE A 122 -0.82 1.72 -26.96
C ILE A 122 0.64 2.07 -27.32
N PRO A 123 1.16 1.74 -28.52
CA PRO A 123 2.52 2.14 -28.92
C PRO A 123 2.71 3.65 -29.00
N LYS A 124 1.68 4.40 -29.46
CA LYS A 124 1.71 5.87 -29.51
C LYS A 124 1.73 6.47 -28.09
N TRP A 125 0.98 5.88 -27.16
CA TRP A 125 0.97 6.27 -25.75
C TRP A 125 2.31 5.99 -25.06
N LYS A 126 2.93 4.83 -25.31
CA LYS A 126 4.28 4.50 -24.79
C LYS A 126 5.35 5.50 -25.24
N LYS A 127 5.24 6.02 -26.47
CA LYS A 127 6.19 7.02 -27.01
C LYS A 127 5.97 8.42 -26.41
N SER A 128 4.72 8.82 -26.18
CA SER A 128 4.39 10.16 -25.65
C SER A 128 4.68 10.31 -24.14
N THR A 129 4.69 9.23 -23.37
CA THR A 129 4.90 9.24 -21.90
C THR A 129 6.36 9.18 -21.47
N LYS A 130 7.30 8.88 -22.37
CA LYS A 130 8.74 8.66 -22.06
C LYS A 130 9.42 9.85 -21.37
N LYS A 131 9.08 11.11 -21.72
CA LYS A 131 9.65 12.33 -21.11
C LYS A 131 8.91 12.78 -19.85
N GLN A 132 7.63 12.44 -19.70
CA GLN A 132 6.85 12.78 -18.50
C GLN A 132 7.08 11.78 -17.35
N ASN A 133 7.45 10.54 -17.66
CA ASN A 133 7.63 9.48 -16.68
C ASN A 133 8.74 9.77 -15.67
N ASP A 134 9.89 10.33 -16.05
CA ASP A 134 11.01 10.54 -15.10
C ASP A 134 10.71 11.59 -14.02
N TRP A 135 9.88 12.60 -14.32
CA TRP A 135 9.40 13.59 -13.34
C TRP A 135 8.18 13.07 -12.55
N LEU A 136 7.28 12.35 -13.22
CA LEU A 136 6.08 11.80 -12.60
C LEU A 136 6.37 10.63 -11.63
N LEU A 137 7.45 9.87 -11.88
CA LEU A 137 7.86 8.71 -11.08
C LEU A 137 8.64 9.08 -9.80
N GLN A 138 9.17 10.31 -9.70
CA GLN A 138 9.92 10.70 -8.50
C GLN A 138 8.98 10.90 -7.32
N ASP A 139 7.92 11.73 -7.44
CA ASP A 139 7.05 12.06 -6.30
C ASP A 139 5.72 11.29 -6.25
N ASN A 140 5.17 10.83 -7.39
CA ASN A 140 3.91 10.09 -7.41
C ASN A 140 4.13 8.57 -7.33
N GLY A 141 3.89 8.03 -6.14
CA GLY A 141 3.97 6.61 -5.85
C GLY A 141 5.30 6.14 -5.26
N ASN A 142 6.20 7.06 -4.86
CA ASN A 142 7.47 6.75 -4.19
C ASN A 142 7.71 7.59 -2.94
N PHE A 143 8.28 6.97 -1.90
CA PHE A 143 8.85 7.70 -0.78
C PHE A 143 10.24 8.18 -1.17
N THR A 144 10.32 9.37 -1.77
CA THR A 144 11.61 9.97 -2.14
C THR A 144 12.51 10.17 -0.92
N ASP A 145 13.82 10.30 -1.16
CA ASP A 145 14.73 10.65 -0.08
C ASP A 145 14.41 12.03 0.50
N LYS A 146 13.83 12.93 -0.30
CA LYS A 146 13.30 14.22 0.14
C LYS A 146 12.12 14.05 1.09
N TYR A 147 11.09 13.28 0.70
CA TYR A 147 9.95 12.95 1.55
C TYR A 147 10.40 12.38 2.89
N ARG A 148 11.32 11.40 2.87
CA ARG A 148 11.88 10.79 4.07
C ARG A 148 12.60 11.83 4.95
N LYS A 149 13.49 12.65 4.39
CA LYS A 149 14.24 13.66 5.16
C LYS A 149 13.30 14.62 5.87
N VAL A 150 12.38 15.24 5.13
CA VAL A 150 11.40 16.20 5.66
C VAL A 150 10.55 15.55 6.74
N PHE A 151 10.01 14.35 6.49
CA PHE A 151 9.24 13.62 7.48
C PHE A 151 10.03 13.42 8.79
N CYS A 152 11.27 12.95 8.68
CA CYS A 152 12.05 12.54 9.84
C CYS A 152 12.61 13.71 10.65
N GLU A 153 12.90 14.83 9.98
CA GLU A 153 13.20 16.08 10.67
C GLU A 153 11.93 16.65 11.32
N ALA A 154 10.79 16.62 10.64
CA ALA A 154 9.53 17.22 11.10
C ALA A 154 8.94 16.54 12.33
N ILE A 155 9.12 15.22 12.50
CA ILE A 155 8.67 14.53 13.72
C ILE A 155 9.44 14.98 14.97
N GLY A 156 10.60 15.64 14.83
CA GLY A 156 11.32 16.27 15.94
C GLY A 156 11.95 15.32 16.97
N TYR A 157 11.93 14.00 16.73
CA TYR A 157 12.58 13.00 17.56
C TYR A 157 13.61 12.22 16.75
N LYS A 158 14.72 11.85 17.39
CA LYS A 158 15.78 11.03 16.80
C LYS A 158 15.33 9.56 16.69
N ILE A 159 14.35 9.28 15.83
CA ILE A 159 13.98 7.93 15.41
C ILE A 159 14.70 7.63 14.09
N PRO A 160 15.53 6.59 14.01
CA PRO A 160 16.13 6.16 12.76
C PRO A 160 15.08 5.90 11.69
N CYS A 161 15.14 6.69 10.61
CA CYS A 161 14.29 6.54 9.45
C CYS A 161 15.07 6.02 8.25
N ALA A 162 14.75 4.80 7.82
CA ALA A 162 15.38 4.18 6.67
C ALA A 162 14.41 4.06 5.49
N ARG A 163 14.97 4.10 4.28
CA ARG A 163 14.28 3.68 3.06
C ARG A 163 14.72 2.26 2.70
N PHE A 164 13.78 1.45 2.24
CA PHE A 164 14.04 0.14 1.68
C PHE A 164 13.53 0.09 0.23
N SER A 165 14.44 -0.22 -0.69
CA SER A 165 14.17 -0.45 -2.10
C SER A 165 14.36 -1.92 -2.45
N TRP A 166 13.59 -2.37 -3.44
CA TRP A 166 13.64 -3.68 -4.07
C TRP A 166 13.14 -3.53 -5.52
N SER A 167 13.16 -4.59 -6.32
CA SER A 167 12.84 -4.49 -7.76
C SER A 167 11.44 -3.96 -8.05
N SER A 168 10.49 -4.14 -7.12
CA SER A 168 9.08 -3.78 -7.27
C SER A 168 8.37 -4.48 -8.43
N GLU A 169 8.97 -5.57 -8.95
CA GLU A 169 8.40 -6.32 -10.07
C GLU A 169 7.09 -7.03 -9.68
N ASN A 170 6.13 -7.02 -10.61
CA ASN A 170 4.79 -7.56 -10.46
C ASN A 170 4.80 -9.06 -10.80
N HIS A 171 5.57 -9.84 -10.04
CA HIS A 171 5.47 -11.30 -10.00
C HIS A 171 5.85 -11.88 -8.63
N HIS A 172 5.39 -13.10 -8.33
CA HIS A 172 5.62 -13.76 -7.04
C HIS A 172 7.10 -13.81 -6.62
N PHE A 173 8.01 -14.22 -7.52
CA PHE A 173 9.41 -14.39 -7.17
C PHE A 173 10.09 -13.08 -6.76
N ALA A 174 9.78 -11.95 -7.40
CA ALA A 174 10.33 -10.65 -7.04
C ALA A 174 9.88 -10.21 -5.64
N ARG A 175 8.59 -10.38 -5.32
CA ARG A 175 8.05 -10.07 -3.98
C ARG A 175 8.67 -10.95 -2.90
N LEU A 176 8.90 -12.23 -3.20
CA LEU A 176 9.62 -13.13 -2.31
C LEU A 176 11.05 -12.65 -2.06
N GLN A 177 11.80 -12.27 -3.11
CA GLN A 177 13.14 -11.70 -2.97
C GLN A 177 13.12 -10.39 -2.17
N GLY A 178 12.12 -9.53 -2.41
CA GLY A 178 11.90 -8.31 -1.63
C GLY A 178 11.68 -8.58 -0.14
N ALA A 179 10.89 -9.60 0.21
CA ALA A 179 10.67 -10.00 1.61
C ALA A 179 11.92 -10.58 2.27
N ILE A 180 12.68 -11.41 1.56
CA ILE A 180 13.97 -11.93 2.03
C ILE A 180 14.97 -10.78 2.26
N ALA A 181 15.05 -9.85 1.32
CA ALA A 181 15.91 -8.67 1.44
C ALA A 181 15.48 -7.75 2.59
N LEU A 182 14.17 -7.60 2.83
CA LEU A 182 13.64 -6.84 3.95
C LEU A 182 14.09 -7.46 5.29
N VAL A 183 13.99 -8.78 5.46
CA VAL A 183 14.51 -9.49 6.65
C VAL A 183 15.99 -9.21 6.86
N ARG A 184 16.80 -9.35 5.81
CA ARG A 184 18.26 -9.10 5.89
C ARG A 184 18.55 -7.64 6.29
N LYS A 185 17.82 -6.68 5.72
CA LYS A 185 17.98 -5.25 6.02
C LYS A 185 17.56 -4.91 7.45
N LEU A 186 16.38 -5.36 7.87
CA LEU A 186 15.88 -5.15 9.23
C LEU A 186 16.87 -5.74 10.23
N HIS A 187 17.26 -7.01 10.07
CA HIS A 187 18.22 -7.66 10.97
C HIS A 187 19.53 -6.87 11.11
N LYS A 188 20.09 -6.37 10.00
CA LYS A 188 21.33 -5.57 10.01
C LYS A 188 21.16 -4.28 10.81
N HIS A 189 20.02 -3.61 10.67
CA HIS A 189 19.78 -2.30 11.29
C HIS A 189 19.26 -2.39 12.73
N THR A 190 18.58 -3.47 13.08
CA THR A 190 17.98 -3.65 14.41
C THR A 190 18.84 -4.50 15.35
N ASN A 191 20.01 -4.95 14.90
CA ASN A 191 20.95 -5.72 15.73
C ASN A 191 21.25 -5.04 17.08
N LYS A 192 21.43 -3.70 17.07
CA LYS A 192 21.70 -2.87 18.25
C LYS A 192 20.44 -2.41 19.00
N LEU A 193 19.24 -2.64 18.46
CA LEU A 193 18.01 -2.21 19.12
C LEU A 193 17.64 -3.19 20.24
N PRO A 194 17.12 -2.70 21.38
CA PRO A 194 16.60 -3.56 22.44
C PRO A 194 15.55 -4.55 21.92
N LYS A 195 15.49 -5.74 22.52
CA LYS A 195 14.36 -6.66 22.29
C LYS A 195 13.06 -5.96 22.68
N LYS A 196 11.95 -6.35 22.05
CA LYS A 196 10.61 -5.79 22.22
C LYS A 196 10.46 -4.32 21.78
N SER A 197 11.49 -3.70 21.21
CA SER A 197 11.34 -2.41 20.53
C SER A 197 10.32 -2.49 19.39
N ARG A 198 9.62 -1.38 19.16
CA ARG A 198 8.58 -1.27 18.13
C ARG A 198 9.14 -0.69 16.84
N ILE A 199 8.82 -1.33 15.71
CA ILE A 199 9.28 -0.94 14.37
C ILE A 199 8.06 -0.59 13.54
N LEU A 200 8.03 0.65 13.02
CA LEU A 200 6.98 1.11 12.13
C LEU A 200 7.40 0.91 10.67
N LEU A 201 6.62 0.17 9.90
CA LEU A 201 6.84 -0.04 8.47
C LEU A 201 5.71 0.62 7.67
N LEU A 202 6.07 1.64 6.90
CA LEU A 202 5.19 2.36 5.99
C LEU A 202 5.42 1.83 4.57
N GLY A 203 4.48 1.06 4.05
CA GLY A 203 4.56 0.43 2.73
C GLY A 203 3.63 1.08 1.73
N HIS A 204 4.10 1.35 0.52
CA HIS A 204 3.25 1.79 -0.61
C HIS A 204 3.11 0.68 -1.66
N SER A 205 1.93 0.57 -2.28
CA SER A 205 1.68 -0.36 -3.40
C SER A 205 2.00 -1.82 -3.05
N HIS A 206 2.86 -2.50 -3.82
CA HIS A 206 3.25 -3.90 -3.58
C HIS A 206 4.05 -4.11 -2.27
N ALA A 207 4.51 -3.07 -1.58
CA ALA A 207 5.21 -3.22 -0.31
C ALA A 207 4.39 -3.96 0.76
N GLY A 208 3.06 -3.76 0.79
CA GLY A 208 2.22 -4.52 1.74
C GLY A 208 2.15 -6.02 1.44
N GLN A 209 2.43 -6.45 0.20
CA GLN A 209 2.53 -7.88 -0.14
C GLN A 209 3.85 -8.48 0.38
N ILE A 210 4.92 -7.69 0.39
CA ILE A 210 6.17 -8.04 1.07
C ILE A 210 5.94 -8.16 2.58
N PHE A 211 5.17 -7.24 3.17
CA PHE A 211 4.84 -7.30 4.60
C PHE A 211 4.04 -8.56 4.94
N ALA A 212 3.04 -8.91 4.14
CA ALA A 212 2.31 -10.17 4.30
C ALA A 212 3.26 -11.38 4.30
N LEU A 213 4.16 -11.52 3.32
CA LEU A 213 5.17 -12.59 3.31
C LEU A 213 6.10 -12.54 4.52
N PHE A 214 6.52 -11.34 4.93
CA PHE A 214 7.34 -11.15 6.11
C PHE A 214 6.64 -11.63 7.39
N THR A 215 5.33 -11.39 7.54
CA THR A 215 4.56 -11.94 8.68
C THR A 215 4.53 -13.47 8.69
N HIS A 216 4.47 -14.10 7.50
CA HIS A 216 4.57 -15.55 7.38
C HIS A 216 5.94 -16.08 7.80
N PHE A 217 7.02 -15.35 7.52
CA PHE A 217 8.37 -15.70 8.00
C PHE A 217 8.46 -15.59 9.52
N LEU A 218 7.95 -14.49 10.09
CA LEU A 218 7.95 -14.29 11.55
C LEU A 218 7.14 -15.35 12.31
N GLN A 219 6.17 -16.01 11.69
CA GLN A 219 5.32 -17.03 12.32
C GLN A 219 5.63 -18.46 11.88
N ASP A 220 6.69 -18.66 11.09
CA ASP A 220 7.08 -19.95 10.50
C ASP A 220 5.91 -20.78 9.93
N THR A 221 5.00 -20.10 9.23
CA THR A 221 3.79 -20.74 8.69
C THR A 221 4.09 -21.74 7.56
N PRO A 222 3.14 -22.62 7.18
CA PRO A 222 3.28 -23.47 5.99
C PRO A 222 3.62 -22.68 4.70
N VAL A 223 3.11 -21.44 4.57
CA VAL A 223 3.47 -20.55 3.45
C VAL A 223 4.96 -20.24 3.47
N SER A 224 5.52 -19.86 4.63
CA SER A 224 6.97 -19.59 4.81
C SER A 224 7.80 -20.80 4.40
N ARG A 225 7.49 -21.97 4.98
CA ARG A 225 8.19 -23.24 4.70
C ARG A 225 8.12 -23.64 3.23
N GLY A 226 7.02 -23.33 2.53
CA GLY A 226 6.89 -23.59 1.10
C GLY A 226 7.65 -22.61 0.21
N VAL A 227 7.68 -21.31 0.53
CA VAL A 227 8.27 -20.29 -0.35
C VAL A 227 9.77 -20.11 -0.16
N LEU A 228 10.30 -20.27 1.07
CA LEU A 228 11.72 -20.04 1.35
C LEU A 228 12.66 -20.96 0.54
N PRO A 229 12.39 -22.26 0.34
CA PRO A 229 13.21 -23.12 -0.51
C PRO A 229 13.22 -22.74 -1.99
N ILE A 230 12.27 -21.91 -2.45
CA ILE A 230 12.25 -21.37 -3.82
C ILE A 230 13.10 -20.09 -3.89
N GLY A 231 13.11 -19.31 -2.80
CA GLY A 231 13.78 -18.01 -2.70
C GLY A 231 15.25 -18.06 -2.26
N LEU A 232 15.64 -19.09 -1.52
CA LEU A 232 16.97 -19.23 -0.90
C LEU A 232 17.63 -20.55 -1.30
N LYS A 233 18.96 -20.54 -1.40
CA LYS A 233 19.73 -21.79 -1.48
C LYS A 233 19.65 -22.54 -0.16
N LYS A 234 19.72 -23.88 -0.18
CA LYS A 234 19.66 -24.72 1.03
C LYS A 234 20.68 -24.29 2.09
N SER A 235 21.90 -23.96 1.67
CA SER A 235 22.98 -23.48 2.53
C SER A 235 22.68 -22.15 3.24
N GLU A 236 21.79 -21.32 2.70
CA GLU A 236 21.44 -20.02 3.29
C GLU A 236 20.29 -20.10 4.30
N GLN A 237 19.50 -21.18 4.29
CA GLN A 237 18.23 -21.25 5.02
C GLN A 237 18.44 -21.20 6.54
N ALA A 238 19.42 -21.93 7.08
CA ALA A 238 19.71 -21.91 8.52
C ALA A 238 20.17 -20.51 8.99
N ALA A 239 21.04 -19.86 8.22
CA ALA A 239 21.50 -18.51 8.52
C ALA A 239 20.39 -17.46 8.37
N PHE A 240 19.39 -17.70 7.51
CA PHE A 240 18.21 -16.86 7.38
C PHE A 240 17.25 -17.06 8.56
N ALA A 241 17.00 -18.31 8.97
CA ALA A 241 16.16 -18.64 10.11
C ALA A 241 16.67 -17.98 11.41
N LYS A 242 17.99 -17.96 11.65
CA LYS A 242 18.59 -17.23 12.79
C LYS A 242 18.25 -15.73 12.76
N LYS A 243 18.25 -15.10 11.57
CA LYS A 243 17.87 -13.68 11.42
C LYS A 243 16.40 -13.46 11.72
N VAL A 244 15.53 -14.33 11.20
CA VAL A 244 14.09 -14.30 11.47
C VAL A 244 13.81 -14.45 12.97
N SER A 245 14.48 -15.40 13.65
CA SER A 245 14.35 -15.61 15.08
C SER A 245 14.70 -14.35 15.89
N ARG A 246 15.79 -13.65 15.55
CA ARG A 246 16.09 -12.35 16.15
C ARG A 246 14.97 -11.34 15.90
N LEU A 247 14.41 -11.29 14.70
CA LEU A 247 13.36 -10.36 14.34
C LEU A 247 12.02 -10.63 15.05
N GLN A 248 11.71 -11.89 15.38
CA GLN A 248 10.50 -12.24 16.16
C GLN A 248 10.41 -11.54 17.52
N SER A 249 11.56 -11.14 18.08
CA SER A 249 11.63 -10.44 19.37
C SER A 249 11.16 -8.98 19.34
N PHE A 250 10.92 -8.38 18.18
CA PHE A 250 10.43 -7.00 18.05
C PHE A 250 8.91 -6.93 17.93
N ARG A 251 8.34 -5.75 18.17
CA ARG A 251 6.95 -5.41 17.83
C ARG A 251 6.92 -4.71 16.47
N TYR A 252 5.85 -4.91 15.70
CA TYR A 252 5.73 -4.39 14.34
C TYR A 252 4.39 -3.72 14.14
N ASP A 253 4.45 -2.49 13.65
CA ASP A 253 3.29 -1.78 13.15
C ASP A 253 3.41 -1.61 11.65
N PHE A 254 2.45 -2.19 10.93
CA PHE A 254 2.39 -2.12 9.48
C PHE A 254 1.33 -1.11 9.06
N VAL A 255 1.75 -0.16 8.22
CA VAL A 255 0.85 0.75 7.53
C VAL A 255 1.05 0.53 6.05
N THR A 256 -0.04 0.25 5.34
CA THR A 256 0.02 0.11 3.88
C THR A 256 -0.80 1.19 3.20
N PHE A 257 -0.25 1.79 2.16
CA PHE A 257 -0.88 2.79 1.31
C PHE A 257 -1.18 2.19 -0.06
N GLY A 258 -2.45 2.03 -0.38
CA GLY A 258 -2.89 1.53 -1.69
C GLY A 258 -2.46 0.09 -2.01
N THR A 259 -2.13 -0.74 -1.01
CA THR A 259 -1.69 -2.12 -1.28
C THR A 259 -2.82 -2.98 -1.84
N PRO A 260 -2.60 -3.69 -2.97
CA PRO A 260 -3.55 -4.66 -3.48
C PRO A 260 -3.72 -5.87 -2.53
N PRO A 261 -4.95 -6.27 -2.18
CA PRO A 261 -5.24 -7.41 -1.32
C PRO A 261 -5.01 -8.71 -2.09
N ARG A 262 -3.76 -9.19 -2.07
CA ARG A 262 -3.31 -10.35 -2.84
C ARG A 262 -2.89 -11.52 -1.97
N TYR A 263 -1.98 -11.28 -1.03
CA TYR A 263 -1.49 -12.32 -0.12
C TYR A 263 -2.25 -12.29 1.20
N THR A 264 -2.39 -13.45 1.81
CA THR A 264 -2.85 -13.55 3.19
C THR A 264 -1.83 -12.95 4.13
N TRP A 265 -2.31 -12.38 5.23
CA TRP A 265 -1.46 -12.12 6.39
C TRP A 265 -1.38 -13.40 7.22
N ALA A 266 -0.24 -13.68 7.85
CA ALA A 266 -0.07 -14.90 8.62
C ALA A 266 -1.14 -15.08 9.71
N ASN A 267 -1.51 -16.33 10.00
CA ASN A 267 -2.37 -16.65 11.13
C ASN A 267 -1.72 -16.16 12.43
N GLY A 268 -2.51 -15.62 13.36
CA GLY A 268 -1.98 -14.95 14.56
C GLY A 268 -1.45 -13.52 14.36
N TRP A 269 -1.58 -12.94 13.14
CA TRP A 269 -1.35 -11.50 12.93
C TRP A 269 -2.66 -10.69 12.85
N PRO A 270 -2.66 -9.43 13.34
CA PRO A 270 -1.61 -8.86 14.20
C PRO A 270 -1.52 -9.61 15.55
N ARG A 271 -0.32 -9.68 16.14
CA ARG A 271 -0.18 -10.12 17.55
C ARG A 271 -0.77 -9.06 18.47
N ASP A 272 -1.09 -9.40 19.72
CA ASP A 272 -1.85 -8.54 20.64
C ASP A 272 -1.40 -7.06 20.70
N ASP A 273 -0.08 -6.80 20.64
CA ASP A 273 0.50 -5.45 20.70
C ASP A 273 0.93 -4.87 19.34
N ASP A 274 0.80 -5.64 18.27
CA ASP A 274 1.14 -5.22 16.91
C ASP A 274 -0.08 -4.60 16.23
N GLN A 275 0.15 -3.76 15.22
CA GLN A 275 -0.94 -3.10 14.51
C GLN A 275 -0.81 -3.26 13.00
N LEU A 276 -1.95 -3.32 12.31
CA LEU A 276 -2.03 -3.38 10.85
C LEU A 276 -3.12 -2.43 10.36
N ILE A 277 -2.70 -1.39 9.62
CA ILE A 277 -3.61 -0.40 9.04
C ILE A 277 -3.41 -0.34 7.52
N HIS A 278 -4.53 -0.34 6.79
CA HIS A 278 -4.58 -0.16 5.35
C HIS A 278 -5.25 1.16 5.00
N ILE A 279 -4.51 2.11 4.45
CA ILE A 279 -5.05 3.37 3.94
C ILE A 279 -5.26 3.22 2.43
N ILE A 280 -6.50 3.43 1.99
CA ILE A 280 -6.89 3.21 0.59
C ILE A 280 -7.67 4.42 0.08
N ASN A 281 -7.17 5.07 -0.97
CA ASN A 281 -7.83 6.16 -1.65
C ASN A 281 -9.16 5.66 -2.25
N HIS A 282 -10.24 6.31 -1.84
CA HIS A 282 -11.60 5.89 -2.09
C HIS A 282 -12.57 7.07 -2.04
N ARG A 283 -13.33 7.27 -3.12
CA ARG A 283 -14.24 8.41 -3.28
C ARG A 283 -15.73 8.02 -3.27
N GLY A 284 -16.04 6.74 -3.10
CA GLY A 284 -17.41 6.20 -3.17
C GLY A 284 -18.11 6.12 -1.80
N LYS A 285 -19.44 6.01 -1.80
CA LYS A 285 -20.24 5.65 -0.60
C LYS A 285 -20.21 4.15 -0.30
N SER A 286 -20.01 3.30 -1.31
CA SER A 286 -19.86 1.85 -1.14
C SER A 286 -18.42 1.47 -0.80
N LYS A 287 -18.18 0.46 0.05
CA LYS A 287 -16.83 -0.08 0.32
C LYS A 287 -16.16 -0.76 -0.88
N ARG A 288 -16.92 -1.02 -1.94
CA ARG A 288 -16.46 -1.65 -3.18
C ARG A 288 -15.65 -0.66 -4.03
N GLY A 289 -14.64 -1.19 -4.73
CA GLY A 289 -13.86 -0.46 -5.71
C GLY A 289 -14.65 -0.06 -6.97
N GLY A 290 -13.95 0.43 -7.99
CA GLY A 290 -14.53 0.75 -9.29
C GLY A 290 -15.09 -0.48 -10.03
N SER A 291 -15.99 -0.27 -10.97
CA SER A 291 -16.45 -1.30 -11.91
C SER A 291 -15.51 -1.41 -13.11
N LEU A 292 -15.66 -2.46 -13.92
CA LEU A 292 -14.96 -2.58 -15.21
C LEU A 292 -15.26 -1.41 -16.16
N ARG A 293 -16.47 -0.85 -16.14
CA ARG A 293 -16.80 0.35 -16.92
C ARG A 293 -16.02 1.57 -16.44
N ASP A 294 -15.86 1.72 -15.13
CA ASP A 294 -15.07 2.81 -14.56
C ASP A 294 -13.57 2.68 -14.93
N ILE A 295 -13.09 1.45 -15.12
CA ILE A 295 -11.73 1.16 -15.60
C ILE A 295 -11.56 1.59 -17.05
N LEU A 296 -12.49 1.17 -17.92
CA LEU A 296 -12.45 1.45 -19.36
C LEU A 296 -12.63 2.94 -19.70
N THR A 297 -13.26 3.70 -18.82
CA THR A 297 -13.45 5.14 -19.01
C THR A 297 -12.25 5.97 -18.50
N PHE A 298 -11.20 5.32 -17.97
CA PHE A 298 -9.98 5.97 -17.44
C PHE A 298 -10.25 7.12 -16.45
N ARG A 299 -11.42 7.13 -15.83
CA ARG A 299 -11.80 8.12 -14.82
C ARG A 299 -11.67 7.44 -13.47
N PRO A 300 -10.67 7.79 -12.64
CA PRO A 300 -10.53 7.22 -11.30
C PRO A 300 -11.59 7.76 -10.34
N ALA A 301 -12.87 7.78 -10.75
CA ALA A 301 -13.99 8.40 -10.04
C ALA A 301 -14.22 7.79 -8.65
N LYS A 302 -13.73 6.56 -8.40
CA LYS A 302 -13.96 5.82 -7.15
C LYS A 302 -12.73 5.63 -6.26
N GLY A 303 -11.56 6.17 -6.61
CA GLY A 303 -10.37 6.01 -5.77
C GLY A 303 -9.13 5.57 -6.53
N ASP A 304 -8.36 4.71 -5.89
CA ASP A 304 -7.16 4.06 -6.40
C ASP A 304 -7.48 2.80 -7.21
N TYR A 305 -7.29 2.83 -8.52
CA TYR A 305 -7.60 1.67 -9.36
C TYR A 305 -6.43 0.68 -9.49
N VAL A 306 -5.19 1.14 -9.36
CA VAL A 306 -4.00 0.27 -9.37
C VAL A 306 -4.09 -0.76 -8.26
N GLN A 307 -4.51 -0.34 -7.06
CA GLN A 307 -4.75 -1.20 -5.92
C GLN A 307 -5.77 -2.31 -6.23
N GLN A 308 -6.80 -2.00 -7.00
CA GLN A 308 -7.81 -2.96 -7.39
C GLN A 308 -7.32 -3.92 -8.47
N TRP A 309 -6.39 -3.48 -9.31
CA TRP A 309 -5.87 -4.27 -10.44
C TRP A 309 -4.74 -5.20 -10.04
N GLY A 310 -3.90 -4.82 -9.08
CA GLY A 310 -2.73 -5.59 -8.63
C GLY A 310 -3.03 -6.83 -7.79
N ILE A 311 -4.21 -7.42 -7.96
CA ILE A 311 -4.73 -8.59 -7.25
C ILE A 311 -4.34 -9.91 -7.93
N THR A 312 -4.73 -11.06 -7.38
CA THR A 312 -4.42 -12.38 -7.95
C THR A 312 -4.74 -12.46 -9.45
N GLY A 313 -3.81 -13.06 -10.21
CA GLY A 313 -3.90 -13.22 -11.66
C GLY A 313 -3.34 -12.04 -12.47
N SER A 314 -2.91 -10.95 -11.82
CA SER A 314 -2.39 -9.74 -12.47
C SER A 314 -0.88 -9.74 -12.73
N ASP A 315 -0.15 -10.82 -12.43
CA ASP A 315 1.31 -10.80 -12.57
C ASP A 315 1.75 -10.71 -14.03
N ILE A 316 2.93 -10.13 -14.24
CA ILE A 316 3.62 -10.16 -15.51
C ILE A 316 4.23 -11.55 -15.68
N VAL A 317 3.97 -12.16 -16.85
CA VAL A 317 4.58 -13.44 -17.20
C VAL A 317 6.10 -13.28 -17.32
N SER A 318 6.84 -14.00 -16.49
CA SER A 318 8.31 -14.12 -16.58
C SER A 318 8.69 -15.40 -17.32
N LEU A 319 9.77 -15.34 -18.11
CA LEU A 319 10.29 -16.49 -18.86
C LEU A 319 11.46 -17.17 -18.12
N GLY A 320 11.93 -18.30 -18.67
CA GLY A 320 13.12 -19.00 -18.19
C GLY A 320 13.04 -19.49 -16.74
N THR A 321 14.13 -19.31 -16.01
CA THR A 321 14.27 -19.77 -14.61
C THR A 321 13.31 -19.05 -13.67
N ILE A 322 13.11 -17.74 -13.85
CA ILE A 322 12.16 -16.95 -13.07
C ILE A 322 10.72 -17.45 -13.31
N GLY A 323 10.37 -17.74 -14.56
CA GLY A 323 9.08 -18.33 -14.91
C GLY A 323 8.82 -19.67 -14.19
N LYS A 324 9.82 -20.56 -14.17
CA LYS A 324 9.74 -21.85 -13.43
C LYS A 324 9.54 -21.63 -11.92
N LYS A 325 10.23 -20.65 -11.33
CA LYS A 325 10.06 -20.30 -9.90
C LYS A 325 8.67 -19.72 -9.61
N ASN A 326 8.16 -18.83 -10.46
CA ASN A 326 6.81 -18.29 -10.34
C ASN A 326 5.76 -19.42 -10.40
N LYS A 327 5.86 -20.36 -11.35
CA LYS A 327 4.94 -21.53 -11.41
C LYS A 327 4.96 -22.38 -10.13
N ARG A 328 6.12 -22.53 -9.48
CA ARG A 328 6.21 -23.21 -8.18
C ARG A 328 5.54 -22.40 -7.08
N LEU A 329 5.72 -21.08 -7.08
CA LEU A 329 5.08 -20.18 -6.13
C LEU A 329 3.56 -20.09 -6.32
N ASP A 330 3.05 -20.22 -7.54
CA ASP A 330 1.62 -20.21 -7.85
C ASP A 330 0.85 -21.30 -7.09
N LYS A 331 1.50 -22.45 -6.84
CA LYS A 331 0.93 -23.56 -6.06
C LYS A 331 0.68 -23.19 -4.59
N ILE A 332 1.41 -22.20 -4.07
CA ILE A 332 1.39 -21.81 -2.65
C ILE A 332 0.63 -20.49 -2.46
N LEU A 333 0.92 -19.50 -3.30
CA LEU A 333 0.46 -18.12 -3.20
C LEU A 333 -0.75 -17.81 -4.09
N GLY A 334 -1.27 -18.82 -4.80
CA GLY A 334 -2.30 -18.67 -5.83
C GLY A 334 -1.72 -18.19 -7.16
N PRO A 335 -2.52 -18.21 -8.24
CA PRO A 335 -2.04 -17.99 -9.60
C PRO A 335 -1.48 -16.58 -9.81
N GLY A 336 -0.24 -16.53 -10.29
CA GLY A 336 0.48 -15.34 -10.70
C GLY A 336 -0.24 -14.56 -11.79
N ALA A 337 -0.19 -15.12 -13.00
CA ALA A 337 -0.71 -14.55 -14.24
C ALA A 337 -1.86 -15.43 -14.76
N ASP A 338 -3.09 -14.98 -14.56
CA ASP A 338 -4.30 -15.71 -14.94
C ASP A 338 -5.41 -14.70 -15.24
N LEU A 339 -5.49 -14.29 -16.51
CA LEU A 339 -6.37 -13.21 -16.92
C LEU A 339 -7.86 -13.56 -16.72
N SER A 340 -8.23 -14.82 -16.92
CA SER A 340 -9.61 -15.29 -16.75
C SER A 340 -10.04 -15.16 -15.28
N ARG A 341 -9.21 -15.66 -14.35
CA ARG A 341 -9.49 -15.52 -12.92
C ARG A 341 -9.38 -14.08 -12.45
N TRP A 342 -8.39 -13.32 -12.92
CA TRP A 342 -8.27 -11.90 -12.62
C TRP A 342 -9.56 -11.14 -12.98
N ARG A 343 -10.11 -11.36 -14.18
CA ARG A 343 -11.40 -10.76 -14.60
C ARG A 343 -12.54 -11.13 -13.64
N LYS A 344 -12.61 -12.38 -13.19
CA LYS A 344 -13.59 -12.83 -12.18
C LYS A 344 -13.44 -12.07 -10.86
N TRP A 345 -12.21 -11.83 -10.40
CA TRP A 345 -11.94 -11.11 -9.16
C TRP A 345 -12.19 -9.60 -9.26
N ILE A 346 -11.84 -8.97 -10.38
CA ILE A 346 -12.14 -7.56 -10.63
C ILE A 346 -13.65 -7.30 -10.57
N LYS A 347 -14.48 -8.20 -11.10
CA LYS A 347 -15.95 -8.11 -11.02
C LYS A 347 -16.47 -8.12 -9.57
N LYS A 348 -15.74 -8.71 -8.62
CA LYS A 348 -16.10 -8.67 -7.19
C LYS A 348 -15.84 -7.32 -6.54
N ARG A 349 -14.99 -6.47 -7.15
CA ARG A 349 -14.69 -5.09 -6.71
C ARG A 349 -14.21 -5.01 -5.26
N MET A 350 -13.59 -6.09 -4.77
CA MET A 350 -13.03 -6.13 -3.42
C MET A 350 -11.82 -5.21 -3.34
N ARG A 351 -11.74 -4.45 -2.24
CA ARG A 351 -10.70 -3.46 -1.99
C ARG A 351 -10.10 -3.61 -0.59
N VAL A 352 -10.89 -4.15 0.33
CA VAL A 352 -10.59 -4.28 1.75
C VAL A 352 -9.75 -5.53 1.99
N HIS A 353 -8.75 -5.41 2.86
CA HIS A 353 -7.95 -6.54 3.30
C HIS A 353 -8.73 -7.38 4.32
N HIS A 354 -8.46 -8.68 4.36
CA HIS A 354 -9.14 -9.61 5.27
C HIS A 354 -8.69 -9.48 6.74
N LYS A 355 -7.57 -8.79 7.00
CA LYS A 355 -7.05 -8.49 8.34
C LYS A 355 -6.70 -7.02 8.46
N GLY A 356 -6.57 -6.56 9.70
CA GLY A 356 -6.22 -5.17 10.01
C GLY A 356 -7.37 -4.19 9.79
N LEU A 357 -7.14 -2.95 10.23
CA LEU A 357 -8.09 -1.87 10.05
C LEU A 357 -7.93 -1.25 8.66
N THR A 358 -8.99 -1.23 7.86
CA THR A 358 -8.99 -0.48 6.59
C THR A 358 -9.58 0.91 6.78
N ILE A 359 -8.87 1.95 6.33
CA ILE A 359 -9.34 3.33 6.27
C ILE A 359 -9.54 3.68 4.79
N LEU A 360 -10.80 3.87 4.41
CA LEU A 360 -11.19 4.34 3.08
C LEU A 360 -11.15 5.87 3.07
N THR A 361 -10.17 6.43 2.39
CA THR A 361 -9.84 7.85 2.43
C THR A 361 -10.20 8.53 1.13
N ASP A 362 -11.07 9.53 1.15
CA ASP A 362 -11.23 10.44 -0.01
C ASP A 362 -10.14 11.50 0.03
N TYR A 363 -9.10 11.36 -0.79
CA TYR A 363 -8.00 12.33 -0.85
C TYR A 363 -8.33 13.62 -1.60
N LYS A 364 -9.54 13.75 -2.16
CA LYS A 364 -9.93 14.88 -3.01
C LYS A 364 -9.01 15.11 -4.22
N ASP A 365 -8.24 14.10 -4.60
CA ASP A 365 -7.31 14.09 -5.75
C ASP A 365 -8.05 13.80 -7.06
N ARG A 366 -9.30 14.22 -7.21
CA ARG A 366 -10.06 13.97 -8.44
C ARG A 366 -9.40 14.78 -9.57
N PRO A 367 -9.01 14.14 -10.68
CA PRO A 367 -8.41 14.86 -11.81
C PRO A 367 -9.41 15.90 -12.34
N LYS A 368 -8.93 17.12 -12.61
CA LYS A 368 -9.75 18.20 -13.19
C LYS A 368 -10.01 17.95 -14.67
N HIS A 369 -9.02 17.41 -15.38
CA HIS A 369 -9.15 17.02 -16.77
C HIS A 369 -9.05 15.50 -16.97
N PRO A 370 -9.73 14.92 -17.98
CA PRO A 370 -9.71 13.48 -18.26
C PRO A 370 -8.36 12.88 -18.65
N ILE A 371 -7.29 13.68 -18.74
CA ILE A 371 -5.93 13.22 -19.07
C ILE A 371 -5.05 13.18 -17.80
N ASP A 372 -5.44 13.87 -16.73
CA ASP A 372 -4.69 13.98 -15.48
C ASP A 372 -4.71 12.69 -14.62
N TRP A 373 -5.42 11.65 -15.07
CA TRP A 373 -5.39 10.35 -14.39
C TRP A 373 -3.97 9.75 -14.38
N MET A 374 -3.13 10.05 -15.38
CA MET A 374 -1.72 9.65 -15.36
C MET A 374 -1.00 10.33 -14.21
N GLN A 375 -1.24 11.62 -14.00
CA GLN A 375 -0.60 12.40 -12.93
C GLN A 375 -0.98 11.94 -11.52
N SER A 376 -2.21 11.45 -11.34
CA SER A 376 -2.64 10.82 -10.09
C SER A 376 -2.27 9.33 -10.01
N LEU A 377 -1.69 8.76 -11.07
CA LEU A 377 -1.42 7.33 -11.22
C LEU A 377 -2.68 6.49 -10.97
N PHE A 378 -3.80 6.88 -11.60
CA PHE A 378 -5.13 6.34 -11.34
C PHE A 378 -5.59 6.43 -9.88
N GLY A 379 -5.26 7.55 -9.22
CA GLY A 379 -5.50 7.77 -7.80
C GLY A 379 -4.55 7.03 -6.86
N HIS A 380 -3.54 6.32 -7.38
CA HIS A 380 -2.58 5.54 -6.60
C HIS A 380 -1.38 6.35 -6.11
N GLY A 381 -1.04 7.45 -6.78
CA GLY A 381 0.14 8.25 -6.46
C GLY A 381 -0.04 9.17 -5.24
N VAL A 382 -1.28 9.40 -4.83
CA VAL A 382 -1.63 10.43 -3.85
C VAL A 382 -1.00 10.22 -2.47
N TYR A 383 -0.77 8.97 -2.07
CA TYR A 383 -0.33 8.65 -0.70
C TYR A 383 1.09 9.12 -0.37
N THR A 384 1.94 9.30 -1.38
CA THR A 384 3.35 9.67 -1.21
C THR A 384 3.63 11.13 -1.50
N ARG A 385 2.59 11.91 -1.84
CA ARG A 385 2.75 13.34 -2.08
C ARG A 385 3.02 14.08 -0.78
N MET A 386 3.90 15.06 -0.83
CA MET A 386 4.28 15.89 0.31
C MET A 386 3.06 16.57 0.95
N GLU A 387 2.11 17.05 0.13
CA GLU A 387 0.87 17.68 0.60
C GLU A 387 0.01 16.79 1.50
N THR A 388 0.12 15.46 1.37
CA THR A 388 -0.67 14.51 2.16
C THR A 388 0.06 14.00 3.40
N MET A 389 1.34 14.33 3.56
CA MET A 389 2.20 13.79 4.62
C MET A 389 1.59 14.02 6.01
N LEU A 390 1.25 15.26 6.34
CA LEU A 390 0.69 15.61 7.65
C LEU A 390 -0.67 14.94 7.88
N PHE A 391 -1.50 14.88 6.84
CA PHE A 391 -2.79 14.20 6.93
C PHE A 391 -2.62 12.70 7.20
N ASN A 392 -1.71 12.03 6.49
CA ASN A 392 -1.40 10.62 6.73
C ASN A 392 -0.87 10.42 8.16
N CYS A 393 0.03 11.27 8.64
CA CYS A 393 0.51 11.24 10.03
C CYS A 393 -0.62 11.41 11.03
N THR A 394 -1.58 12.30 10.76
CA THR A 394 -2.77 12.50 11.59
C THR A 394 -3.63 11.23 11.64
N LEU A 395 -3.83 10.55 10.51
CA LEU A 395 -4.55 9.27 10.48
C LEU A 395 -3.83 8.21 11.33
N LEU A 396 -2.50 8.14 11.24
CA LEU A 396 -1.71 7.20 12.03
C LEU A 396 -1.76 7.53 13.53
N ALA A 397 -1.63 8.80 13.90
CA ALA A 397 -1.79 9.25 15.29
C ALA A 397 -3.16 8.83 15.84
N LYS A 398 -4.23 9.00 15.05
CA LYS A 398 -5.60 8.72 15.48
C LYS A 398 -5.90 7.23 15.63
N HIS A 399 -5.37 6.41 14.72
CA HIS A 399 -5.81 5.01 14.59
C HIS A 399 -4.77 3.98 15.00
N LEU A 400 -3.48 4.30 14.89
CA LEU A 400 -2.38 3.42 15.28
C LEU A 400 -1.97 3.66 16.74
N TYR A 401 -1.99 4.93 17.15
CA TYR A 401 -1.52 5.39 18.47
C TYR A 401 -2.58 6.28 19.15
N PRO A 402 -3.82 5.79 19.30
CA PRO A 402 -4.88 6.58 19.92
C PRO A 402 -4.41 7.08 21.28
N ARG A 403 -4.88 8.26 21.69
CA ARG A 403 -4.66 8.73 23.05
C ARG A 403 -5.20 7.64 23.96
N GLN A 404 -4.31 6.93 24.65
CA GLN A 404 -4.71 6.27 25.87
C GLN A 404 -5.27 7.41 26.72
N LEU A 405 -6.59 7.41 26.92
CA LEU A 405 -7.13 8.04 28.12
C LEU A 405 -6.26 7.43 29.22
N MET A 406 -5.42 8.25 29.86
CA MET A 406 -4.70 7.77 31.01
C MET A 406 -5.80 7.24 31.92
N ASN A 407 -5.88 5.92 32.07
CA ASN A 407 -6.65 5.33 33.14
C ASN A 407 -6.14 6.06 34.38
N ALA A 408 -6.99 6.91 34.93
CA ALA A 408 -6.84 7.38 36.27
C ALA A 408 -6.82 6.11 37.11
N HIS A 409 -5.63 5.61 37.42
CA HIS A 409 -5.50 4.72 38.54
C HIS A 409 -6.09 5.48 39.73
N PRO A 410 -7.05 4.90 40.47
CA PRO A 410 -7.55 5.50 41.69
C PRO A 410 -6.44 5.36 42.72
N LYS A 411 -5.45 6.26 42.68
CA LYS A 411 -4.61 6.51 43.84
C LYS A 411 -5.46 7.34 44.79
N ILE A 412 -5.92 6.68 45.84
CA ILE A 412 -6.25 7.31 47.11
C ILE A 412 -5.13 8.33 47.41
N MET A 413 -5.47 9.61 47.37
CA MET A 413 -4.68 10.68 47.98
C MET A 413 -5.63 11.68 48.63
N PRO A 414 -5.21 12.29 49.75
CA PRO A 414 -6.09 12.98 50.67
C PRO A 414 -6.54 14.32 50.11
N ALA A 415 -7.70 14.78 50.60
CA ALA A 415 -8.33 16.03 50.22
C ALA A 415 -7.34 17.21 50.27
N GLN A 416 -7.06 17.80 49.11
CA GLN A 416 -6.40 19.09 49.00
C GLN A 416 -7.17 20.03 48.06
N LYS A 417 -7.16 21.30 48.47
CA LYS A 417 -8.02 22.42 48.06
C LYS A 417 -8.06 22.68 46.54
N LYS A 418 -9.23 23.11 46.08
CA LYS A 418 -9.58 23.50 44.70
C LYS A 418 -8.54 24.42 44.05
N PRO A 419 -7.98 24.06 42.87
CA PRO A 419 -7.36 25.02 41.97
C PRO A 419 -8.38 25.61 40.98
N LYS A 420 -8.07 26.83 40.53
CA LYS A 420 -8.83 27.62 39.54
C LYS A 420 -9.05 26.85 38.23
N THR A 421 -10.22 27.11 37.64
CA THR A 421 -10.73 26.58 36.38
C THR A 421 -9.70 26.65 35.24
N PRO A 422 -9.40 25.53 34.54
CA PRO A 422 -8.62 25.56 33.33
C PRO A 422 -9.48 25.97 32.13
N THR A 423 -8.91 26.84 31.28
CA THR A 423 -9.43 27.18 29.96
C THR A 423 -9.66 25.91 29.12
N PRO A 424 -10.80 25.76 28.42
CA PRO A 424 -11.05 24.56 27.66
C PRO A 424 -10.05 24.41 26.51
N ALA A 425 -9.46 23.22 26.41
CA ALA A 425 -8.71 22.82 25.22
C ALA A 425 -9.65 22.79 24.00
N PRO A 426 -9.18 23.18 22.80
CA PRO A 426 -10.04 23.19 21.62
C PRO A 426 -10.47 21.77 21.24
N GLU A 427 -11.78 21.55 21.16
CA GLU A 427 -12.39 20.33 20.65
C GLU A 427 -12.09 20.15 19.16
N TRP A 428 -11.54 18.99 18.77
CA TRP A 428 -11.46 18.51 17.37
C TRP A 428 -11.50 16.98 17.26
#